data_AF-A0A9N8DVV9-F1
#
_entry.id   AF-A0A9N8DVV9-F1
#
_cell.length_a   1.000
_cell.length_b   1.000
_cell.length_c   1.000
_cell.angle_alpha   90.00
_cell.angle_beta   90.00
_cell.angle_gamma   90.00
#
_symmetry.space_group_name_H-M   'P 1'
#
loop_
_entity.id
_entity.type
_entity.pdbx_description
1 polymer ?
#
loop_
_entity_poly.entity_id
_entity_poly.type
_entity_poly.pdbx_seq_one_letter_code
_entity_poly.pdbx_strand_id
1 'polypeptide(L)'
;MTNDAQADPKINNPDTASRGNDDGKTGAPNEISDEAPTFVIDTPNGTYVSRFSWWCALTIFSAVTLIALTTETDTKQWQAEEKWILSVSVLSLLVSGVACVAHVNHPAFVGMPLEGLLLLTELGLWVGGLIVMMDTQNMLALDGAGRIVNANLYFFGWANLTGTVALLVGYANHSDLTATNPTNGVGYWAGLCIASLVAMSSSIQTLVNGVTLDGEDFDCDRGPSYCNRLKFSITLGAVSTLAGGLGCLISFQFNLSAAAKASASLAMFLAWAVGVSLTTFGEQSPGNRVGNLYFSCWGAFVFSVFMLSSSIKECCMAAKQTVEGGMPAEPKTNAREWREVKSQEDGDGANTASPTEALTPTSNSDPKENVALDDSVDEPKPVKASEAEV
;
A
#
# COMPACT_ATOMS: atom_id res chain seq x y z
N MET A 1 -7.47 6.57 -57.70
CA MET A 1 -7.69 5.14 -57.40
C MET A 1 -8.17 5.10 -55.96
N THR A 2 -9.50 5.30 -55.83
CA THR A 2 -10.48 4.33 -55.31
C THR A 2 -10.54 4.37 -53.78
N ASN A 3 -11.50 5.19 -53.34
CA ASN A 3 -12.07 5.22 -52.00
C ASN A 3 -12.82 3.92 -51.75
N ASP A 4 -12.48 3.19 -50.69
CA ASP A 4 -13.35 2.16 -50.15
C ASP A 4 -13.77 2.57 -48.73
N ALA A 5 -15.04 2.96 -48.65
CA ALA A 5 -15.78 3.19 -47.42
C ALA A 5 -16.17 1.84 -46.82
N GLN A 6 -15.87 1.64 -45.54
CA GLN A 6 -16.26 0.44 -44.80
C GLN A 6 -17.35 0.80 -43.77
N ALA A 7 -18.45 0.06 -43.85
CA ALA A 7 -19.74 0.35 -43.26
C ALA A 7 -19.85 -0.05 -41.78
N ASP A 8 -20.67 0.72 -41.05
CA ASP A 8 -21.11 0.49 -39.66
C ASP A 8 -21.98 -0.78 -39.51
N PRO A 9 -21.78 -1.58 -38.44
CA PRO A 9 -22.72 -2.63 -38.07
C PRO A 9 -23.84 -2.08 -37.16
N LYS A 10 -25.09 -2.25 -37.62
CA LYS A 10 -26.32 -2.03 -36.86
C LYS A 10 -26.39 -2.97 -35.64
N ILE A 11 -26.48 -2.40 -34.44
CA ILE A 11 -26.82 -3.13 -33.22
C ILE A 11 -28.35 -3.17 -33.10
N ASN A 12 -28.92 -4.38 -33.16
CA ASN A 12 -30.33 -4.65 -32.92
C ASN A 12 -30.61 -4.68 -31.41
N ASN A 13 -31.57 -3.87 -30.98
CA ASN A 13 -32.10 -3.83 -29.63
C ASN A 13 -33.38 -4.68 -29.57
N PRO A 14 -33.49 -5.72 -28.72
CA PRO A 14 -34.76 -6.36 -28.43
C PRO A 14 -35.39 -5.75 -27.16
N ASP A 15 -36.44 -4.95 -27.37
CA ASP A 15 -37.50 -4.72 -26.39
C ASP A 15 -38.36 -5.99 -26.22
N THR A 16 -39.16 -6.02 -25.13
CA THR A 16 -40.20 -6.99 -24.68
C THR A 16 -39.73 -7.97 -23.58
N ALA A 17 -40.40 -8.19 -22.45
CA ALA A 17 -41.72 -7.75 -21.96
C ALA A 17 -41.89 -8.00 -20.45
N SER A 18 -42.76 -7.18 -19.82
CA SER A 18 -43.93 -7.56 -19.01
C SER A 18 -43.83 -8.39 -17.71
N ARG A 19 -44.34 -7.75 -16.64
CA ARG A 19 -45.24 -8.24 -15.56
C ARG A 19 -44.78 -9.38 -14.64
N GLY A 20 -44.79 -9.05 -13.35
CA GLY A 20 -45.06 -9.97 -12.25
C GLY A 20 -45.24 -9.19 -10.95
N ASN A 21 -46.47 -8.75 -10.68
CA ASN A 21 -46.92 -8.45 -9.31
C ASN A 21 -47.04 -9.79 -8.59
N ASP A 22 -46.39 -9.95 -7.45
CA ASP A 22 -46.79 -10.97 -6.47
C ASP A 22 -46.66 -10.39 -5.06
N ASP A 23 -47.82 -10.03 -4.52
CA ASP A 23 -48.05 -9.72 -3.11
C ASP A 23 -48.14 -11.05 -2.34
N GLY A 24 -47.08 -11.38 -1.59
CA GLY A 24 -47.00 -12.60 -0.80
C GLY A 24 -46.49 -12.36 0.62
N LYS A 25 -47.36 -11.84 1.49
CA LYS A 25 -47.19 -11.89 2.95
C LYS A 25 -47.25 -13.35 3.41
N THR A 26 -46.12 -13.90 3.87
CA THR A 26 -46.09 -14.98 4.85
C THR A 26 -44.93 -14.75 5.80
N GLY A 27 -45.25 -14.65 7.10
CA GLY A 27 -44.28 -14.40 8.16
C GLY A 27 -43.21 -15.47 8.25
N ALA A 28 -41.96 -15.04 8.32
CA ALA A 28 -40.84 -15.89 8.66
C ALA A 28 -40.76 -16.03 10.20
N PRO A 29 -40.55 -17.25 10.73
CA PRO A 29 -40.28 -17.48 12.14
C PRO A 29 -38.94 -16.84 12.52
N ASN A 30 -38.78 -16.48 13.79
CA ASN A 30 -37.50 -16.09 14.38
C ASN A 30 -36.48 -17.23 14.14
N GLU A 31 -35.73 -17.12 13.04
CA GLU A 31 -34.52 -17.87 12.81
C GLU A 31 -33.51 -17.35 13.83
N ILE A 32 -33.34 -18.12 14.90
CA ILE A 32 -32.14 -18.07 15.72
C ILE A 32 -31.03 -18.41 14.74
N SER A 33 -30.38 -17.38 14.21
CA SER A 33 -29.12 -17.49 13.49
C SER A 33 -28.10 -17.94 14.53
N ASP A 34 -28.09 -19.25 14.81
CA ASP A 34 -26.89 -19.97 15.19
C ASP A 34 -25.91 -19.73 14.04
N GLU A 35 -25.23 -18.58 14.08
CA GLU A 35 -23.98 -18.38 13.38
C GLU A 35 -23.05 -19.46 13.94
N ALA A 36 -23.12 -20.64 13.30
CA ALA A 36 -22.19 -21.71 13.50
C ALA A 36 -20.82 -21.04 13.47
N PRO A 37 -20.01 -21.14 14.54
CA PRO A 37 -18.74 -20.45 14.59
C PRO A 37 -17.99 -20.83 13.33
N THR A 38 -17.87 -19.88 12.41
CA THR A 38 -17.00 -20.02 11.25
C THR A 38 -15.63 -20.14 11.86
N PHE A 39 -15.23 -21.39 12.02
CA PHE A 39 -13.90 -21.81 12.39
C PHE A 39 -13.03 -21.41 11.21
N VAL A 40 -12.68 -20.12 11.17
CA VAL A 40 -11.60 -19.61 10.34
C VAL A 40 -10.38 -20.30 10.91
N ILE A 41 -10.02 -21.41 10.27
CA ILE A 41 -8.75 -22.05 10.53
C ILE A 41 -7.72 -21.05 10.03
N ASP A 42 -7.22 -20.20 10.92
CA ASP A 42 -5.89 -19.60 10.80
C ASP A 42 -4.89 -20.75 10.80
N THR A 43 -4.87 -21.50 9.70
CA THR A 43 -3.92 -22.56 9.50
C THR A 43 -2.60 -21.87 9.20
N PRO A 44 -1.51 -22.22 9.88
CA PRO A 44 -0.16 -21.78 9.50
C PRO A 44 0.16 -22.05 8.00
N ASN A 45 -0.59 -22.94 7.35
CA ASN A 45 -0.54 -23.24 5.92
C ASN A 45 -0.88 -22.07 4.98
N GLY A 46 -1.62 -21.04 5.43
CA GLY A 46 -2.00 -19.91 4.56
C GLY A 46 -0.79 -19.13 4.03
N THR A 47 0.24 -18.99 4.87
CA THR A 47 1.49 -18.29 4.49
C THR A 47 2.33 -19.09 3.50
N TYR A 48 2.35 -20.43 3.64
CA TYR A 48 3.08 -21.33 2.75
C TYR A 48 2.54 -21.25 1.31
N VAL A 49 1.23 -21.42 1.14
CA VAL A 49 0.59 -21.40 -0.20
C VAL A 49 0.76 -20.03 -0.86
N SER A 50 0.63 -18.95 -0.08
CA SER A 50 0.82 -17.60 -0.60
C SER A 50 2.25 -17.37 -1.11
N ARG A 51 3.29 -17.78 -0.38
CA ARG A 51 4.69 -17.62 -0.82
C ARG A 51 5.04 -18.47 -2.02
N PHE A 52 4.60 -19.73 -2.04
CA PHE A 52 4.81 -20.60 -3.20
C PHE A 52 4.23 -19.97 -4.47
N SER A 53 3.01 -19.42 -4.40
CA SER A 53 2.39 -18.71 -5.52
C SER A 53 3.23 -17.53 -6.03
N TRP A 54 3.86 -16.77 -5.13
CA TRP A 54 4.73 -15.66 -5.50
C TRP A 54 6.05 -16.12 -6.12
N TRP A 55 6.66 -17.20 -5.63
CA TRP A 55 7.84 -17.80 -6.27
C TRP A 55 7.51 -18.28 -7.70
N CYS A 56 6.36 -18.92 -7.89
CA CYS A 56 5.89 -19.30 -9.23
C CYS A 56 5.65 -18.08 -10.12
N ALA A 57 5.06 -17.01 -9.57
CA ALA A 57 4.86 -15.76 -10.29
C ALA A 57 6.20 -15.16 -10.75
N LEU A 58 7.22 -15.12 -9.88
CA LEU A 58 8.58 -14.67 -10.26
C LEU A 58 9.16 -15.52 -11.40
N THR A 59 9.05 -16.85 -11.32
CA THR A 59 9.52 -17.72 -12.41
C THR A 59 8.84 -17.39 -13.74
N ILE A 60 7.52 -17.18 -13.73
CA ILE A 60 6.77 -16.81 -14.93
C ILE A 60 7.19 -15.43 -15.43
N PHE A 61 7.29 -14.43 -14.55
CA PHE A 61 7.66 -13.06 -14.92
C PHE A 61 9.08 -12.99 -15.49
N SER A 62 10.04 -13.71 -14.90
CA SER A 62 11.40 -13.84 -15.42
C SER A 62 11.43 -14.53 -16.77
N ALA A 63 10.61 -15.56 -16.99
CA ALA A 63 10.47 -16.20 -18.30
C ALA A 63 9.89 -15.24 -19.34
N VAL A 64 8.86 -14.46 -19.00
CA VAL A 64 8.27 -13.47 -19.93
C VAL A 64 9.28 -12.37 -20.24
N THR A 65 10.04 -11.89 -19.27
CA THR A 65 11.10 -10.89 -19.48
C THR A 65 12.18 -11.43 -20.43
N LEU A 66 12.61 -12.68 -20.21
CA LEU A 66 13.58 -13.37 -21.07
C LEU A 66 13.07 -13.51 -22.51
N ILE A 67 11.81 -13.92 -22.69
CA ILE A 67 11.20 -14.06 -24.02
C ILE A 67 11.08 -12.69 -24.67
N ALA A 68 10.57 -11.67 -23.97
CA ALA A 68 10.38 -10.33 -24.49
C ALA A 68 11.69 -9.72 -25.02
N LEU A 69 12.80 -9.89 -24.28
CA LEU A 69 14.12 -9.44 -24.72
C LEU A 69 14.59 -10.20 -25.97
N THR A 70 14.49 -11.54 -25.95
CA THR A 70 15.01 -12.39 -27.03
C THR A 70 14.22 -12.31 -28.33
N THR A 71 12.94 -11.91 -28.29
CA THR A 71 12.10 -11.78 -29.48
C THR A 71 12.33 -10.48 -30.25
N GLU A 72 12.77 -9.41 -29.57
CA GLU A 72 12.94 -8.09 -30.19
C GLU A 72 14.38 -7.83 -30.66
N THR A 73 15.37 -8.42 -30.00
CA THR A 73 16.79 -8.22 -30.35
C THR A 73 17.21 -9.09 -31.55
N ASP A 74 17.81 -8.48 -32.58
CA ASP A 74 18.50 -9.22 -33.64
C ASP A 74 19.72 -9.95 -33.06
N THR A 75 19.65 -11.29 -33.06
CA THR A 75 20.68 -12.22 -32.56
C THR A 75 22.10 -11.94 -33.03
N LYS A 76 22.30 -11.19 -34.11
CA LYS A 76 23.62 -10.93 -34.68
C LYS A 76 24.42 -9.84 -33.96
N GLN A 77 23.80 -8.91 -33.23
CA GLN A 77 24.50 -7.77 -32.63
C GLN A 77 23.98 -7.39 -31.24
N TRP A 78 24.18 -8.29 -30.28
CA TRP A 78 23.80 -8.02 -28.91
C TRP A 78 24.73 -7.01 -28.24
N GLN A 79 24.13 -5.90 -27.79
CA GLN A 79 24.79 -4.88 -26.99
C GLN A 79 25.14 -5.42 -25.58
N ALA A 80 26.02 -4.73 -24.85
CA ALA A 80 26.47 -5.19 -23.54
C ALA A 80 25.31 -5.18 -22.51
N GLU A 81 24.42 -4.22 -22.66
CA GLU A 81 23.25 -3.94 -21.84
C GLU A 81 22.18 -5.03 -22.04
N GLU A 82 21.93 -5.42 -23.29
CA GLU A 82 21.04 -6.55 -23.62
C GLU A 82 21.58 -7.86 -23.01
N LYS A 83 22.90 -8.11 -23.13
CA LYS A 83 23.54 -9.28 -22.51
C LYS A 83 23.40 -9.27 -21.00
N TRP A 84 23.49 -8.09 -20.37
CA TRP A 84 23.29 -7.94 -18.94
C TRP A 84 21.85 -8.28 -18.53
N ILE A 85 20.83 -7.71 -19.19
CA ILE A 85 19.41 -7.98 -18.89
C ILE A 85 19.05 -9.44 -19.17
N LEU A 86 19.62 -10.04 -20.22
CA LEU A 86 19.48 -11.46 -20.47
C LEU A 86 20.04 -12.28 -19.31
N SER A 87 21.24 -11.96 -18.85
CA SER A 87 21.88 -12.66 -17.73
C SER A 87 21.05 -12.54 -16.46
N VAL A 88 20.54 -11.34 -16.16
CA VAL A 88 19.63 -11.09 -15.03
C VAL A 88 18.37 -11.95 -15.14
N SER A 89 17.73 -11.98 -16.31
CA SER A 89 16.49 -12.73 -16.53
C SER A 89 16.71 -14.25 -16.43
N VAL A 90 17.81 -14.77 -16.97
CA VAL A 90 18.17 -16.19 -16.87
C VAL A 90 18.50 -16.58 -15.43
N LEU A 91 19.33 -15.79 -14.73
CA LEU A 91 19.69 -16.06 -13.34
C LEU A 91 18.46 -16.01 -12.43
N SER A 92 17.58 -15.02 -12.60
CA SER A 92 16.33 -14.93 -11.86
C SER A 92 15.40 -16.11 -12.16
N LEU A 93 15.28 -16.51 -13.42
CA LEU A 93 14.50 -17.70 -13.80
C LEU A 93 15.02 -18.97 -13.10
N LEU A 94 16.34 -19.14 -13.04
CA LEU A 94 16.97 -20.28 -12.36
C LEU A 94 16.78 -20.21 -10.85
N VAL A 95 17.00 -19.06 -10.22
CA VAL A 95 16.87 -18.87 -8.77
C VAL A 95 15.43 -19.11 -8.33
N SER A 96 14.46 -18.45 -8.96
CA SER A 96 13.03 -18.65 -8.67
C SER A 96 12.55 -20.07 -8.99
N GLY A 97 13.04 -20.69 -10.07
CA GLY A 97 12.73 -22.08 -10.41
C GLY A 97 13.24 -23.08 -9.37
N VAL A 98 14.48 -22.90 -8.90
CA VAL A 98 15.05 -23.71 -7.81
C VAL A 98 14.25 -23.52 -6.52
N ALA A 99 13.86 -22.29 -6.20
CA ALA A 99 13.02 -22.02 -5.03
C ALA A 99 11.64 -22.69 -5.13
N CYS A 100 10.99 -22.68 -6.30
CA CYS A 100 9.74 -23.40 -6.52
C CYS A 100 9.90 -24.92 -6.26
N VAL A 101 10.95 -25.53 -6.82
CA VAL A 101 11.25 -26.96 -6.60
C VAL A 101 11.55 -27.24 -5.13
N ALA A 102 12.29 -26.37 -4.45
CA ALA A 102 12.59 -26.50 -3.03
C ALA A 102 11.32 -26.41 -2.16
N HIS A 103 10.41 -25.47 -2.45
CA HIS A 103 9.12 -25.35 -1.78
C HIS A 103 8.31 -26.64 -1.87
N VAL A 104 8.21 -27.25 -3.06
CA VAL A 104 7.44 -28.49 -3.28
C VAL A 104 8.05 -29.69 -2.57
N ASN A 105 9.38 -29.84 -2.60
CA ASN A 105 10.05 -31.04 -2.10
C ASN A 105 10.44 -30.97 -0.62
N HIS A 106 10.61 -29.77 -0.07
CA HIS A 106 11.12 -29.55 1.28
C HIS A 106 10.28 -28.49 2.00
N PRO A 107 9.22 -28.89 2.73
CA PRO A 107 8.42 -27.95 3.53
C PRO A 107 9.24 -27.13 4.53
N ALA A 108 10.35 -27.71 5.01
CA ALA A 108 11.30 -27.04 5.89
C ALA A 108 12.04 -25.87 5.23
N PHE A 109 11.99 -25.70 3.89
CA PHE A 109 12.64 -24.61 3.19
C PHE A 109 12.09 -23.23 3.56
N VAL A 110 10.80 -23.17 3.89
CA VAL A 110 10.10 -21.92 4.17
C VAL A 110 10.60 -21.30 5.47
N GLY A 111 11.06 -20.06 5.39
CA GLY A 111 11.63 -19.33 6.53
C GLY A 111 13.10 -19.65 6.81
N MET A 112 13.76 -20.54 6.06
CA MET A 112 15.18 -20.78 6.25
C MET A 112 16.03 -19.60 5.77
N PRO A 113 17.21 -19.38 6.36
CA PRO A 113 18.18 -18.40 5.87
C PRO A 113 18.51 -18.54 4.37
N LEU A 114 18.44 -19.77 3.84
CA LEU A 114 18.62 -20.02 2.41
C LEU A 114 17.53 -19.37 1.54
N GLU A 115 16.25 -19.42 1.96
CA GLU A 115 15.17 -18.70 1.27
C GLU A 115 15.45 -17.20 1.27
N GLY A 116 15.84 -16.64 2.43
CA GLY A 116 16.23 -15.23 2.55
C GLY A 116 17.39 -14.85 1.63
N LEU A 117 18.43 -15.69 1.51
CA LEU A 117 19.56 -15.45 0.62
C LEU A 117 19.15 -15.42 -0.86
N LEU A 118 18.27 -16.34 -1.28
CA LEU A 118 17.75 -16.36 -2.65
C LEU A 118 16.91 -15.11 -2.93
N LEU A 119 16.10 -14.66 -1.96
CA LEU A 119 15.33 -13.41 -2.08
C LEU A 119 16.21 -12.17 -2.17
N LEU A 120 17.28 -12.08 -1.39
CA LEU A 120 18.24 -10.98 -1.48
C LEU A 120 18.99 -11.00 -2.82
N THR A 121 19.26 -12.19 -3.36
CA THR A 121 19.86 -12.36 -4.68
C THR A 121 18.91 -11.85 -5.78
N GLU A 122 17.64 -12.27 -5.76
CA GLU A 122 16.61 -11.76 -6.67
C GLU A 122 16.46 -10.23 -6.58
N LEU A 123 16.47 -9.70 -5.36
CA LEU A 123 16.36 -8.26 -5.15
C LEU A 123 17.52 -7.51 -5.81
N GLY A 124 18.75 -7.99 -5.59
CA GLY A 124 19.94 -7.40 -6.22
C GLY A 124 19.91 -7.50 -7.74
N LEU A 125 19.49 -8.65 -8.28
CA LEU A 125 19.35 -8.88 -9.72
C LEU A 125 18.36 -7.90 -10.36
N TRP A 126 17.17 -7.74 -9.78
CA TRP A 126 16.14 -6.87 -10.36
C TRP A 126 16.35 -5.39 -10.10
N VAL A 127 16.97 -4.99 -8.98
CA VAL A 127 17.40 -3.60 -8.78
C VAL A 127 18.45 -3.21 -9.84
N GLY A 128 19.49 -4.03 -10.02
CA GLY A 128 20.51 -3.77 -11.05
C GLY A 128 19.98 -3.90 -12.47
N GLY A 129 19.10 -4.88 -12.72
CA GLY A 129 18.44 -5.08 -13.99
C GLY A 129 17.56 -3.89 -14.37
N LEU A 130 16.74 -3.38 -13.46
CA LEU A 130 15.87 -2.24 -13.73
C LEU A 130 16.66 -0.96 -14.01
N ILE A 131 17.79 -0.72 -13.35
CA ILE A 131 18.64 0.44 -13.65
C ILE A 131 19.05 0.45 -15.13
N VAL A 132 19.54 -0.69 -15.64
CA VAL A 132 19.98 -0.81 -17.04
C VAL A 132 18.79 -0.82 -18.00
N MET A 133 17.72 -1.52 -17.65
CA MET A 133 16.53 -1.68 -18.49
C MET A 133 15.73 -0.39 -18.66
N MET A 134 15.67 0.44 -17.62
CA MET A 134 14.95 1.72 -17.59
C MET A 134 15.82 2.89 -18.06
N ASP A 135 17.05 2.63 -18.49
CA ASP A 135 17.87 3.67 -19.11
C ASP A 135 17.37 3.98 -20.52
N THR A 136 16.97 5.23 -20.73
CA THR A 136 16.50 5.72 -22.04
C THR A 136 17.59 5.68 -23.10
N GLN A 137 18.87 5.66 -22.70
CA GLN A 137 19.99 5.53 -23.63
C GLN A 137 20.12 4.13 -24.22
N ASN A 138 19.67 3.11 -23.49
CA ASN A 138 19.79 1.71 -23.92
C ASN A 138 18.66 1.28 -24.86
N MET A 139 17.59 2.07 -24.96
CA MET A 139 16.43 1.82 -25.84
C MET A 139 15.80 0.43 -25.66
N LEU A 140 15.90 -0.16 -24.45
CA LEU A 140 15.41 -1.51 -24.16
C LEU A 140 13.92 -1.52 -23.82
N ALA A 141 13.56 -1.02 -22.62
CA ALA A 141 12.16 -0.90 -22.23
C ALA A 141 11.58 0.47 -22.59
N LEU A 142 12.43 1.50 -22.65
CA LEU A 142 12.07 2.89 -22.90
C LEU A 142 12.86 3.45 -24.08
N ASP A 143 12.27 4.30 -24.91
CA ASP A 143 13.00 5.08 -25.91
C ASP A 143 13.76 6.27 -25.30
N GLY A 144 14.49 7.01 -26.14
CA GLY A 144 15.23 8.21 -25.74
C GLY A 144 14.33 9.32 -25.16
N ALA A 145 13.02 9.30 -25.43
CA ALA A 145 12.04 10.24 -24.87
C ALA A 145 11.37 9.70 -23.59
N GLY A 146 11.75 8.52 -23.10
CA GLY A 146 11.15 7.88 -21.93
C GLY A 146 9.80 7.22 -22.17
N ARG A 147 9.41 7.00 -23.43
CA ARG A 147 8.18 6.30 -23.82
C ARG A 147 8.43 4.79 -23.81
N ILE A 148 7.43 4.01 -23.41
CA ILE A 148 7.54 2.56 -23.32
C ILE A 148 7.56 1.96 -24.74
N VAL A 149 8.69 1.33 -25.12
CA VAL A 149 8.85 0.64 -26.42
C VAL A 149 8.59 -0.85 -26.33
N ASN A 150 9.04 -1.48 -25.24
CA ASN A 150 8.77 -2.89 -24.95
C ASN A 150 7.97 -2.99 -23.65
N ALA A 151 6.64 -3.06 -23.80
CA ALA A 151 5.72 -3.10 -22.67
C ALA A 151 5.93 -4.36 -21.80
N ASN A 152 6.22 -5.51 -22.41
CA ASN A 152 6.42 -6.76 -21.66
C ASN A 152 7.68 -6.65 -20.78
N LEU A 153 8.81 -6.23 -21.37
CA LEU A 153 10.06 -6.04 -20.63
C LEU A 153 9.86 -5.03 -19.50
N TYR A 154 9.17 -3.92 -19.78
CA TYR A 154 8.86 -2.88 -18.80
C TYR A 154 8.01 -3.41 -17.62
N PHE A 155 6.81 -3.93 -17.91
CA PHE A 155 5.86 -4.32 -16.85
C PHE A 155 6.31 -5.56 -16.09
N PHE A 156 6.89 -6.55 -16.76
CA PHE A 156 7.37 -7.77 -16.09
C PHE A 156 8.67 -7.54 -15.31
N GLY A 157 9.53 -6.61 -15.72
CA GLY A 157 10.65 -6.15 -14.89
C GLY A 157 10.18 -5.55 -13.56
N TRP A 158 9.16 -4.68 -13.61
CA TRP A 158 8.52 -4.12 -12.41
C TRP A 158 7.80 -5.17 -11.56
N ALA A 159 7.09 -6.09 -12.20
CA ALA A 159 6.38 -7.17 -11.53
C ALA A 159 7.35 -8.10 -10.78
N ASN A 160 8.51 -8.38 -11.37
CA ASN A 160 9.58 -9.15 -10.72
C ASN A 160 10.13 -8.46 -9.47
N LEU A 161 10.46 -7.17 -9.55
CA LEU A 161 10.91 -6.43 -8.37
C LEU A 161 9.82 -6.42 -7.28
N THR A 162 8.57 -6.16 -7.66
CA THR A 162 7.44 -6.11 -6.72
C THR A 162 7.19 -7.46 -6.06
N GLY A 163 7.20 -8.56 -6.83
CA GLY A 163 7.04 -9.92 -6.32
C GLY A 163 8.16 -10.31 -5.37
N THR A 164 9.40 -9.91 -5.68
CA THR A 164 10.56 -10.16 -4.82
C THR A 164 10.42 -9.46 -3.48
N VAL A 165 9.95 -8.21 -3.49
CA VAL A 165 9.73 -7.42 -2.28
C VAL A 165 8.58 -8.00 -1.45
N ALA A 166 7.49 -8.41 -2.11
CA ALA A 166 6.38 -9.08 -1.45
C ALA A 166 6.83 -10.37 -0.75
N LEU A 167 7.68 -11.17 -1.40
CA LEU A 167 8.28 -12.36 -0.79
C LEU A 167 9.23 -12.01 0.36
N LEU A 168 10.06 -10.98 0.23
CA LEU A 168 10.98 -10.55 1.29
C LEU A 168 10.22 -10.10 2.54
N VAL A 169 9.13 -9.35 2.37
CA VAL A 169 8.22 -8.98 3.46
C VAL A 169 7.58 -10.23 4.06
N GLY A 170 7.09 -11.13 3.22
CA GLY A 170 6.52 -12.40 3.65
C GLY A 170 7.51 -13.21 4.48
N TYR A 171 8.75 -13.32 4.03
CA TYR A 171 9.85 -13.99 4.71
C TYR A 171 10.16 -13.33 6.06
N ALA A 172 10.30 -12.00 6.08
CA ALA A 172 10.62 -11.25 7.28
C ALA A 172 9.53 -11.39 8.37
N ASN A 173 8.26 -11.45 7.97
CA ASN A 173 7.13 -11.64 8.90
C ASN A 173 7.10 -13.03 9.58
N HIS A 174 7.87 -13.99 9.05
CA HIS A 174 7.88 -15.37 9.55
C HIS A 174 9.22 -15.79 10.14
N SER A 175 10.31 -15.14 9.76
CA SER A 175 11.53 -15.23 10.56
C SER A 175 11.21 -14.79 11.99
N ASP A 176 11.66 -15.54 12.99
CA ASP A 176 11.45 -15.30 14.43
C ASP A 176 11.83 -13.87 14.89
N LEU A 177 12.49 -13.09 14.03
CA LEU A 177 12.72 -11.65 14.19
C LEU A 177 11.43 -10.85 14.53
N THR A 178 10.24 -11.32 14.11
CA THR A 178 8.96 -10.66 14.42
C THR A 178 8.05 -11.46 15.35
N ALA A 179 8.51 -12.57 15.93
CA ALA A 179 7.67 -13.52 16.68
C ALA A 179 6.95 -12.91 17.90
N THR A 180 7.43 -11.78 18.41
CA THR A 180 6.82 -11.11 19.56
C THR A 180 5.70 -10.14 19.20
N ASN A 181 5.64 -9.63 17.96
CA ASN A 181 4.58 -8.75 17.46
C ASN A 181 4.57 -8.76 15.92
N PRO A 182 3.60 -9.41 15.24
CA PRO A 182 3.46 -9.28 13.80
C PRO A 182 3.22 -7.82 13.44
N THR A 183 4.21 -7.18 12.82
CA THR A 183 4.15 -5.77 12.47
C THR A 183 3.37 -5.58 11.17
N ASN A 184 2.07 -5.36 11.31
CA ASN A 184 1.17 -4.96 10.23
C ASN A 184 1.59 -3.60 9.65
N GLY A 185 2.55 -3.57 8.74
CA GLY A 185 2.98 -2.34 8.09
C GLY A 185 4.34 -2.34 7.43
N VAL A 186 5.22 -3.30 7.77
CA VAL A 186 6.58 -3.37 7.18
C VAL A 186 6.52 -3.40 5.65
N GLY A 187 5.60 -4.19 5.08
CA GLY A 187 5.43 -4.27 3.64
C GLY A 187 5.05 -2.95 2.99
N TYR A 188 4.22 -2.15 3.65
CA TYR A 188 3.84 -0.85 3.11
C TYR A 188 4.98 0.16 3.21
N TRP A 189 5.76 0.16 4.30
CA TRP A 189 6.97 0.97 4.41
C TRP A 189 8.02 0.61 3.36
N ALA A 190 8.20 -0.68 3.08
CA ALA A 190 9.10 -1.16 2.04
C ALA A 190 8.61 -0.75 0.64
N GLY A 191 7.32 -0.95 0.35
CA GLY A 191 6.70 -0.53 -0.90
C GLY A 191 6.81 0.98 -1.12
N LEU A 192 6.54 1.78 -0.08
CA LEU A 192 6.74 3.23 -0.10
C LEU A 192 8.21 3.59 -0.39
N CYS A 193 9.16 2.94 0.28
CA CYS A 193 10.59 3.16 0.09
C CYS A 193 11.00 2.95 -1.37
N ILE A 194 10.59 1.82 -1.96
CA ILE A 194 10.91 1.46 -3.34
C ILE A 194 10.24 2.43 -4.32
N ALA A 195 8.93 2.66 -4.20
CA ALA A 195 8.22 3.59 -5.08
C ALA A 195 8.84 5.00 -5.02
N SER A 196 9.24 5.45 -3.83
CA SER A 196 9.91 6.74 -3.63
C SER A 196 11.30 6.79 -4.26
N LEU A 197 12.07 5.71 -4.13
CA LEU A 197 13.41 5.60 -4.72
C LEU A 197 13.34 5.66 -6.24
N VAL A 198 12.34 5.00 -6.83
CA VAL A 198 12.07 5.03 -8.27
C VAL A 198 11.66 6.42 -8.71
N ALA A 199 10.71 7.05 -8.02
CA ALA A 199 10.30 8.42 -8.34
C ALA A 199 11.47 9.40 -8.30
N MET A 200 12.34 9.27 -7.29
CA MET A 200 13.57 10.06 -7.18
C MET A 200 14.53 9.77 -8.34
N SER A 201 14.84 8.50 -8.61
CA SER A 201 15.80 8.09 -9.63
C SER A 201 15.35 8.51 -11.03
N SER A 202 14.08 8.26 -11.38
CA SER A 202 13.50 8.71 -12.65
C SER A 202 13.54 10.23 -12.77
N SER A 203 13.20 10.96 -11.70
CA SER A 203 13.27 12.43 -11.73
C SER A 203 14.69 12.96 -11.92
N ILE A 204 15.71 12.33 -11.32
CA ILE A 204 17.12 12.69 -11.51
C ILE A 204 17.55 12.44 -12.95
N GLN A 205 17.21 11.27 -13.50
CA GLN A 205 17.55 10.92 -14.88
C GLN A 205 16.93 11.91 -15.87
N THR A 206 15.63 12.22 -15.71
CA THR A 206 14.94 13.23 -16.50
C THR A 206 15.54 14.62 -16.35
N LEU A 207 16.01 14.96 -15.14
CA LEU A 207 16.64 16.25 -14.86
C LEU A 207 18.02 16.37 -15.53
N VAL A 208 18.83 15.31 -15.51
CA VAL A 208 20.21 15.32 -16.02
C VAL A 208 20.26 15.13 -17.53
N ASN A 209 19.45 14.23 -18.07
CA ASN A 209 19.48 13.89 -19.50
C ASN A 209 18.57 14.82 -20.34
N GLY A 210 17.72 15.62 -19.69
CA GLY A 210 16.65 16.35 -20.35
C GLY A 210 15.58 15.41 -20.90
N VAL A 211 14.58 15.97 -21.59
CA VAL A 211 13.61 15.18 -22.37
C VAL A 211 13.43 15.86 -23.72
N THR A 212 13.64 15.12 -24.81
CA THR A 212 13.29 15.59 -26.14
C THR A 212 11.82 15.24 -26.42
N LEU A 213 10.99 16.25 -26.68
CA LEU A 213 9.56 16.07 -26.95
C LEU A 213 9.24 16.68 -28.30
N ASP A 214 8.71 15.86 -29.20
CA ASP A 214 8.32 16.26 -30.55
C ASP A 214 9.46 16.94 -31.33
N GLY A 215 10.70 16.55 -31.04
CA GLY A 215 11.92 17.11 -31.63
C GLY A 215 12.43 18.38 -30.94
N GLU A 216 11.77 18.85 -29.88
CA GLU A 216 12.26 19.95 -29.05
C GLU A 216 12.89 19.43 -27.76
N ASP A 217 14.13 19.82 -27.51
CA ASP A 217 14.79 19.56 -26.23
C ASP A 217 14.18 20.44 -25.14
N PHE A 218 13.44 19.80 -24.23
CA PHE A 218 13.01 20.40 -22.97
C PHE A 218 14.16 20.31 -21.98
N ASP A 219 15.01 21.32 -22.01
CA ASP A 219 15.94 21.59 -20.93
C ASP A 219 15.26 22.43 -19.83
N CYS A 220 15.78 22.32 -18.60
CA CYS A 220 15.40 23.14 -17.45
C CYS A 220 15.48 24.65 -17.73
N ASP A 221 16.19 25.05 -18.78
CA ASP A 221 16.33 26.44 -19.23
C ASP A 221 15.06 27.01 -19.89
N ARG A 222 14.16 26.18 -20.45
CA ARG A 222 12.96 26.64 -21.18
C ARG A 222 11.71 26.79 -20.30
N GLY A 223 11.70 26.22 -19.09
CA GLY A 223 10.50 26.18 -18.25
C GLY A 223 10.81 26.02 -16.76
N PRO A 224 10.86 27.10 -15.97
CA PRO A 224 11.16 27.01 -14.54
C PRO A 224 10.14 26.16 -13.78
N SER A 225 8.88 26.09 -14.25
CA SER A 225 7.82 25.27 -13.67
C SER A 225 8.12 23.77 -13.73
N TYR A 226 8.54 23.26 -14.89
CA TYR A 226 8.85 21.85 -15.11
C TYR A 226 10.04 21.41 -14.25
N CYS A 227 11.12 22.19 -14.29
CA CYS A 227 12.34 21.92 -13.52
C CYS A 227 12.08 21.94 -12.01
N ASN A 228 11.28 22.90 -11.52
CA ASN A 228 10.92 22.98 -10.10
C ASN A 228 10.07 21.78 -9.65
N ARG A 229 9.17 21.27 -10.51
CA ARG A 229 8.39 20.06 -10.23
C ARG A 229 9.28 18.81 -10.16
N LEU A 230 10.27 18.68 -11.04
CA LEU A 230 11.26 17.60 -10.96
C LEU A 230 12.09 17.69 -9.68
N LYS A 231 12.63 18.87 -9.33
CA LYS A 231 13.39 19.09 -8.09
C LYS A 231 12.56 18.76 -6.84
N PHE A 232 11.28 19.13 -6.86
CA PHE A 232 10.34 18.76 -5.80
C PHE A 232 10.16 17.25 -5.72
N SER A 233 9.94 16.56 -6.84
CA SER A 233 9.81 15.10 -6.89
C SER A 233 11.07 14.37 -6.41
N ILE A 234 12.27 14.85 -6.79
CA ILE A 234 13.54 14.33 -6.29
C ILE A 234 13.61 14.45 -4.77
N THR A 235 13.30 15.63 -4.24
CA THR A 235 13.36 15.89 -2.80
C THR A 235 12.35 15.03 -2.04
N LEU A 236 11.11 14.97 -2.52
CA LEU A 236 10.06 14.16 -1.91
C LEU A 236 10.40 12.68 -1.96
N GLY A 237 10.89 12.17 -3.10
CA GLY A 237 11.34 10.79 -3.25
C GLY A 237 12.51 10.45 -2.33
N ALA A 238 13.52 11.33 -2.22
CA ALA A 238 14.65 11.14 -1.31
C ALA A 238 14.22 11.06 0.16
N VAL A 239 13.44 12.04 0.63
CA VAL A 239 12.93 12.08 2.01
C VAL A 239 12.07 10.86 2.30
N SER A 240 11.19 10.49 1.38
CA SER A 240 10.29 9.34 1.53
C SER A 240 11.02 8.00 1.49
N THR A 241 12.10 7.90 0.72
CA THR A 241 12.97 6.70 0.70
C THR A 241 13.67 6.54 2.06
N LEU A 242 14.24 7.63 2.60
CA LEU A 242 14.87 7.60 3.92
C LEU A 242 13.85 7.28 5.02
N ALA A 243 12.69 7.95 5.01
CA ALA A 243 11.61 7.69 5.95
C ALA A 243 11.08 6.25 5.83
N GLY A 244 10.94 5.73 4.61
CA GLY A 244 10.55 4.37 4.30
C GLY A 244 11.53 3.33 4.84
N GLY A 245 12.82 3.52 4.55
CA GLY A 245 13.89 2.67 5.05
C GLY A 245 14.00 2.69 6.57
N LEU A 246 13.97 3.87 7.19
CA LEU A 246 13.95 4.01 8.65
C LEU A 246 12.68 3.40 9.25
N GLY A 247 11.52 3.61 8.63
CA GLY A 247 10.25 3.00 9.04
C GLY A 247 10.32 1.47 9.02
N CYS A 248 10.95 0.88 8.01
CA CYS A 248 11.22 -0.56 7.96
C CYS A 248 12.14 -1.01 9.11
N LEU A 249 13.31 -0.37 9.26
CA LEU A 249 14.29 -0.73 10.29
C LEU A 249 13.72 -0.61 11.70
N ILE A 250 13.00 0.49 11.97
CA ILE A 250 12.37 0.73 13.26
C ILE A 250 11.25 -0.27 13.48
N SER A 251 10.43 -0.59 12.48
CA SER A 251 9.39 -1.62 12.60
C SER A 251 9.94 -3.01 12.89
N PHE A 252 11.19 -3.31 12.48
CA PHE A 252 11.85 -4.57 12.83
C PHE A 252 12.43 -4.59 14.24
N GLN A 253 12.91 -3.46 14.75
CA GLN A 253 13.72 -3.41 15.98
C GLN A 253 12.95 -2.85 17.19
N PHE A 254 11.97 -1.99 16.97
CA PHE A 254 11.34 -1.19 18.01
C PHE A 254 9.81 -1.21 17.91
N ASN A 255 9.16 -1.40 19.06
CA ASN A 255 7.72 -1.21 19.19
C ASN A 255 7.39 0.30 19.26
N LEU A 256 7.29 0.95 18.10
CA LEU A 256 6.77 2.31 18.02
C LEU A 256 5.35 2.38 18.59
N SER A 257 5.06 3.47 19.32
CA SER A 257 3.69 3.73 19.78
C SER A 257 2.75 3.88 18.58
N ALA A 258 1.50 3.42 18.74
CA ALA A 258 0.50 3.51 17.67
C ALA A 258 0.32 4.95 17.17
N ALA A 259 0.35 5.93 18.10
CA ALA A 259 0.26 7.35 17.76
C ALA A 259 1.43 7.82 16.87
N ALA A 260 2.66 7.39 17.14
CA ALA A 260 3.83 7.76 16.33
C ALA A 260 3.78 7.14 14.92
N LYS A 261 3.31 5.88 14.80
CA LYS A 261 3.10 5.26 13.49
C LYS A 261 2.01 5.97 12.68
N ALA A 262 0.90 6.32 13.33
CA ALA A 262 -0.21 7.03 12.70
C ALA A 262 0.18 8.44 12.24
N SER A 263 0.92 9.19 13.06
CA SER A 263 1.38 10.52 12.67
C SER A 263 2.37 10.47 11.51
N ALA A 264 3.33 9.53 11.53
CA ALA A 264 4.27 9.35 10.43
C ALA A 264 3.55 8.92 9.14
N SER A 265 2.59 8.00 9.22
CA SER A 265 1.81 7.55 8.06
C SER A 265 0.93 8.66 7.48
N LEU A 266 0.31 9.48 8.35
CA LEU A 266 -0.48 10.65 7.93
C LEU A 266 0.39 11.69 7.23
N ALA A 267 1.58 11.99 7.77
CA ALA A 267 2.52 12.90 7.15
C ALA A 267 2.94 12.42 5.76
N MET A 268 3.27 11.14 5.62
CA MET A 268 3.60 10.53 4.32
C MET A 268 2.43 10.59 3.34
N PHE A 269 1.21 10.30 3.80
CA PHE A 269 0.00 10.39 2.97
C PHE A 269 -0.22 11.81 2.43
N LEU A 270 -0.16 12.83 3.29
CA LEU A 270 -0.33 14.22 2.87
C LEU A 270 0.78 14.65 1.90
N ALA A 271 2.03 14.28 2.20
CA ALA A 271 3.18 14.59 1.34
C ALA A 271 3.01 13.97 -0.05
N TRP A 272 2.59 12.71 -0.17
CA TRP A 272 2.37 12.05 -1.45
C TRP A 272 1.07 12.46 -2.15
N ALA A 273 0.03 12.89 -1.43
CA ALA A 273 -1.16 13.48 -2.03
C ALA A 273 -0.78 14.77 -2.80
N VAL A 274 0.01 15.64 -2.18
CA VAL A 274 0.58 16.83 -2.85
C VAL A 274 1.59 16.41 -3.92
N GLY A 275 2.42 15.40 -3.63
CA GLY A 275 3.39 14.77 -4.52
C GLY A 275 2.81 14.40 -5.88
N VAL A 276 1.81 13.52 -5.88
CA VAL A 276 1.10 13.11 -7.09
C VAL A 276 0.47 14.32 -7.77
N SER A 277 -0.21 15.18 -7.02
CA SER A 277 -0.86 16.39 -7.56
C SER A 277 0.10 17.26 -8.39
N LEU A 278 1.29 17.55 -7.86
CA LEU A 278 2.26 18.44 -8.51
C LEU A 278 3.08 17.75 -9.61
N THR A 279 3.39 16.46 -9.43
CA THR A 279 4.25 15.72 -10.36
C THR A 279 3.46 15.19 -11.56
N THR A 280 2.21 14.76 -11.39
CA THR A 280 1.45 14.08 -12.46
C THR A 280 0.38 14.96 -13.10
N PHE A 281 -0.20 15.97 -12.44
CA PHE A 281 -1.25 16.77 -13.06
C PHE A 281 -0.75 18.04 -13.77
N GLY A 282 -1.38 18.34 -14.91
CA GLY A 282 -1.09 19.50 -15.77
C GLY A 282 -0.40 19.13 -17.07
N GLU A 283 -0.51 20.00 -18.08
CA GLU A 283 0.05 19.80 -19.43
C GLU A 283 1.59 19.74 -19.45
N GLN A 284 2.21 20.44 -18.48
CA GLN A 284 3.65 20.50 -18.27
C GLN A 284 4.09 19.66 -17.07
N SER A 285 3.33 18.64 -16.67
CA SER A 285 3.74 17.78 -15.57
C SER A 285 4.81 16.78 -16.06
N PRO A 286 5.91 16.59 -15.30
CA PRO A 286 6.94 15.61 -15.68
C PRO A 286 6.41 14.17 -15.60
N GLY A 287 5.50 13.89 -14.67
CA GLY A 287 4.90 12.58 -14.53
C GLY A 287 4.11 12.15 -15.76
N ASN A 288 3.38 13.03 -16.43
CA ASN A 288 2.62 12.65 -17.64
C ASN A 288 3.51 12.25 -18.82
N ARG A 289 4.78 12.63 -18.80
CA ARG A 289 5.73 12.43 -19.90
C ARG A 289 6.67 11.25 -19.63
N VAL A 290 6.98 11.00 -18.36
CA VAL A 290 7.89 9.93 -17.93
C VAL A 290 7.07 8.86 -17.22
N GLY A 291 6.81 7.75 -17.91
CA GLY A 291 5.95 6.68 -17.40
C GLY A 291 6.39 6.14 -16.03
N ASN A 292 7.67 5.89 -15.84
CA ASN A 292 8.21 5.44 -14.55
C ASN A 292 7.90 6.42 -13.41
N LEU A 293 8.05 7.71 -13.67
CA LEU A 293 7.76 8.75 -12.69
C LEU A 293 6.25 8.79 -12.36
N TYR A 294 5.39 8.67 -13.37
CA TYR A 294 3.95 8.58 -13.18
C TYR A 294 3.58 7.44 -12.21
N PHE A 295 3.96 6.21 -12.58
CA PHE A 295 3.53 5.02 -11.85
C PHE A 295 4.16 4.95 -10.46
N SER A 296 5.41 5.38 -10.30
CA SER A 296 6.07 5.40 -8.99
C SER A 296 5.46 6.43 -8.04
N CYS A 297 5.11 7.63 -8.51
CA CYS A 297 4.38 8.60 -7.67
C CYS A 297 3.03 8.05 -7.20
N TRP A 298 2.25 7.46 -8.11
CA TRP A 298 0.97 6.83 -7.77
C TRP A 298 1.13 5.64 -6.84
N GLY A 299 2.12 4.80 -7.07
CA GLY A 299 2.44 3.67 -6.20
C GLY A 299 2.79 4.12 -4.79
N ALA A 300 3.66 5.13 -4.65
CA ALA A 300 4.02 5.71 -3.36
C ALA A 300 2.80 6.28 -2.62
N PHE A 301 1.90 6.97 -3.36
CA PHE A 301 0.64 7.44 -2.79
C PHE A 301 -0.25 6.28 -2.31
N VAL A 302 -0.47 5.24 -3.11
CA VAL A 302 -1.27 4.07 -2.72
C VAL A 302 -0.69 3.39 -1.47
N PHE A 303 0.62 3.18 -1.42
CA PHE A 303 1.26 2.63 -0.22
C PHE A 303 1.07 3.52 1.00
N SER A 304 1.16 4.85 0.85
CA SER A 304 0.91 5.79 1.95
C SER A 304 -0.54 5.72 2.48
N VAL A 305 -1.52 5.49 1.60
CA VAL A 305 -2.93 5.28 1.98
C VAL A 305 -3.10 4.00 2.79
N PHE A 306 -2.47 2.91 2.36
CA PHE A 306 -2.53 1.64 3.09
C PHE A 306 -1.83 1.72 4.45
N MET A 307 -0.69 2.43 4.54
CA MET A 307 -0.02 2.70 5.82
C MET A 307 -0.92 3.48 6.78
N LEU A 308 -1.54 4.55 6.29
CA LEU A 308 -2.45 5.36 7.09
C LEU A 308 -3.64 4.53 7.57
N SER A 309 -4.23 3.74 6.68
CA SER A 309 -5.36 2.85 7.00
C SER A 309 -5.00 1.82 8.07
N SER A 310 -3.81 1.20 7.96
CA SER A 310 -3.31 0.25 8.96
C SER A 310 -3.11 0.93 10.32
N SER A 311 -2.50 2.12 10.32
CA SER A 311 -2.21 2.86 11.55
C SER A 311 -3.48 3.35 12.26
N ILE A 312 -4.51 3.78 11.50
CA ILE A 312 -5.81 4.16 12.07
C ILE A 312 -6.46 2.97 12.76
N LYS A 313 -6.42 1.77 12.14
CA LYS A 313 -6.93 0.54 12.75
C LYS A 313 -6.22 0.23 14.06
N GLU A 314 -4.89 0.32 14.10
CA GLU A 314 -4.10 0.12 15.33
C GLU A 314 -4.49 1.14 16.42
N CYS A 315 -4.62 2.43 16.09
CA CYS A 315 -5.06 3.46 17.04
C CYS A 315 -6.45 3.19 17.60
N CYS A 316 -7.42 2.80 16.75
CA CYS A 316 -8.78 2.49 17.19
C CYS A 316 -8.81 1.29 18.13
N MET A 317 -8.01 0.24 17.86
CA MET A 317 -7.93 -0.93 18.75
C MET A 317 -7.30 -0.58 20.10
N ALA A 318 -6.23 0.22 20.11
CA ALA A 318 -5.59 0.68 21.35
C ALA A 318 -6.53 1.56 22.21
N ALA A 319 -7.33 2.42 21.58
CA ALA A 319 -8.31 3.24 22.28
C ALA A 319 -9.40 2.39 22.96
N LYS A 320 -9.91 1.36 22.27
CA LYS A 320 -10.90 0.43 22.84
C LYS A 320 -10.36 -0.32 24.07
N GLN A 321 -9.13 -0.83 24.00
CA GLN A 321 -8.50 -1.52 25.13
C GLN A 321 -8.31 -0.62 26.35
N THR A 322 -8.04 0.67 26.14
CA THR A 322 -7.88 1.64 27.24
C THR A 322 -9.22 1.90 27.95
N VAL A 323 -10.32 1.98 27.20
CA VAL A 323 -11.67 2.16 27.77
C VAL A 323 -12.10 0.92 28.56
N GLU A 324 -11.87 -0.28 28.02
CA GLU A 324 -12.23 -1.54 28.68
C GLU A 324 -11.36 -1.86 29.91
N GLY A 325 -10.05 -1.58 29.85
CA GLY A 325 -9.13 -1.79 30.98
C GLY A 325 -9.18 -0.68 32.03
N GLY A 326 -9.71 0.49 31.68
CA GLY A 326 -9.84 1.65 32.56
C GLY A 326 -11.10 1.67 33.43
N MET A 327 -12.08 0.81 33.16
CA MET A 327 -13.13 0.55 34.16
C MET A 327 -12.44 -0.16 35.33
N PRO A 328 -12.31 0.46 36.52
CA PRO A 328 -11.74 -0.20 37.68
C PRO A 328 -12.52 -1.48 37.82
N ALA A 329 -11.83 -2.62 37.72
CA ALA A 329 -12.43 -3.95 37.73
C ALA A 329 -13.55 -3.91 38.76
N GLU A 330 -14.80 -3.87 38.28
CA GLU A 330 -15.96 -3.75 39.15
C GLU A 330 -15.72 -4.86 40.15
N PRO A 331 -15.52 -4.53 41.45
CA PRO A 331 -15.10 -5.52 42.40
C PRO A 331 -16.15 -6.59 42.27
N LYS A 332 -15.73 -7.76 41.78
CA LYS A 332 -16.56 -8.95 41.72
C LYS A 332 -16.81 -9.27 43.18
N THR A 333 -17.73 -8.51 43.77
CA THR A 333 -18.34 -8.76 45.05
C THR A 333 -18.87 -10.14 44.83
N ASN A 334 -18.26 -11.10 45.52
CA ASN A 334 -18.59 -12.50 45.40
C ASN A 334 -20.10 -12.62 45.66
N ALA A 335 -20.93 -12.58 44.61
CA ALA A 335 -22.36 -12.84 44.71
C ALA A 335 -22.59 -14.30 45.15
N ARG A 336 -21.51 -15.11 45.18
CA ARG A 336 -21.46 -16.43 45.78
C ARG A 336 -21.35 -16.39 47.31
N GLU A 337 -20.75 -15.36 47.91
CA GLU A 337 -20.63 -15.20 49.36
C GLU A 337 -21.97 -14.75 49.99
N TRP A 338 -22.74 -13.91 49.29
CA TRP A 338 -24.10 -13.53 49.72
C TRP A 338 -25.13 -14.67 49.60
N ARG A 339 -24.82 -15.76 48.90
CA ARG A 339 -25.73 -16.92 48.79
C ARG A 339 -25.48 -17.99 49.86
N GLU A 340 -24.30 -18.01 50.49
CA GLU A 340 -24.03 -18.87 51.66
C GLU A 340 -24.43 -18.19 52.98
N VAL A 341 -24.32 -16.86 53.08
CA VAL A 341 -24.77 -16.13 54.29
C VAL A 341 -26.30 -16.13 54.42
N LYS A 342 -27.04 -16.08 53.30
CA LYS A 342 -28.51 -16.09 53.35
C LYS A 342 -29.13 -17.46 53.68
N SER A 343 -28.37 -18.55 53.64
CA SER A 343 -28.80 -19.86 54.12
C SER A 343 -28.57 -20.09 55.61
N GLN A 344 -28.00 -19.10 56.32
CA GLN A 344 -27.64 -19.23 57.74
C GLN A 344 -28.33 -18.21 58.66
N GLU A 345 -29.24 -17.37 58.13
CA GLU A 345 -29.96 -16.35 58.91
C GLU A 345 -31.48 -16.59 59.05
N ASP A 346 -32.04 -17.70 58.56
CA ASP A 346 -33.45 -18.06 58.81
C ASP A 346 -33.64 -18.81 60.15
N GLY A 347 -32.76 -18.60 61.13
CA GLY A 347 -32.81 -19.33 62.39
C GLY A 347 -32.10 -18.66 63.56
N ASP A 348 -32.48 -17.43 63.91
CA ASP A 348 -32.80 -17.11 65.31
C ASP A 348 -33.25 -15.65 65.45
N GLY A 349 -34.36 -15.47 66.18
CA GLY A 349 -34.91 -14.16 66.48
C GLY A 349 -34.18 -13.47 67.63
N ALA A 350 -34.23 -12.13 67.64
CA ALA A 350 -34.77 -11.30 68.73
C ALA A 350 -34.21 -9.87 68.69
N ASN A 351 -35.13 -8.91 68.75
CA ASN A 351 -35.07 -7.60 69.41
C ASN A 351 -33.74 -6.81 69.42
N THR A 352 -33.73 -5.59 68.88
CA THR A 352 -33.91 -4.33 69.65
C THR A 352 -33.58 -3.06 68.83
N ALA A 353 -34.42 -2.04 69.04
CA ALA A 353 -34.17 -0.60 69.12
C ALA A 353 -33.47 0.20 67.97
N SER A 354 -34.25 1.17 67.49
CA SER A 354 -33.87 2.45 66.83
C SER A 354 -33.00 3.35 67.75
N PRO A 355 -32.20 4.33 67.26
CA PRO A 355 -32.68 5.61 66.66
C PRO A 355 -31.79 6.17 65.49
N THR A 356 -32.35 6.87 64.48
CA THR A 356 -32.58 8.34 64.29
C THR A 356 -31.34 9.21 63.97
N GLU A 357 -31.55 10.14 63.02
CA GLU A 357 -30.76 11.31 62.58
C GLU A 357 -29.79 11.13 61.39
N ALA A 358 -29.57 12.06 60.44
CA ALA A 358 -30.25 13.26 59.95
C ALA A 358 -29.34 13.88 58.84
N LEU A 359 -29.92 14.44 57.76
CA LEU A 359 -29.39 15.56 56.90
C LEU A 359 -28.11 15.27 56.05
N THR A 360 -27.86 15.76 54.84
CA THR A 360 -28.44 16.75 53.89
C THR A 360 -27.72 16.60 52.53
N PRO A 361 -28.22 17.23 51.44
CA PRO A 361 -27.70 17.11 50.08
C PRO A 361 -26.81 18.30 49.66
N THR A 362 -25.88 18.07 48.73
CA THR A 362 -25.15 19.10 47.95
C THR A 362 -24.93 18.51 46.55
N SER A 363 -25.60 18.94 45.48
CA SER A 363 -25.57 20.26 44.80
C SER A 363 -24.22 20.59 44.17
N ASN A 364 -24.31 21.03 42.89
CA ASN A 364 -23.32 21.69 42.03
C ASN A 364 -22.66 20.76 41.01
N SER A 365 -22.48 21.12 39.74
CA SER A 365 -22.98 22.22 38.89
C SER A 365 -22.30 22.00 37.53
N ASP A 366 -23.06 22.01 36.45
CA ASP A 366 -22.51 22.19 35.09
C ASP A 366 -21.74 23.51 34.97
N PRO A 367 -20.77 23.58 34.04
CA PRO A 367 -20.74 24.73 33.17
C PRO A 367 -20.74 24.34 31.70
N LYS A 368 -21.70 24.95 30.99
CA LYS A 368 -21.74 25.18 29.56
C LYS A 368 -20.47 25.92 29.12
N GLU A 369 -19.81 25.43 28.08
CA GLU A 369 -18.85 26.22 27.30
C GLU A 369 -19.42 26.45 25.90
N ASN A 370 -19.81 27.70 25.67
CA ASN A 370 -20.19 28.23 24.36
C ASN A 370 -18.90 28.60 23.63
N VAL A 371 -18.59 27.94 22.52
CA VAL A 371 -17.57 28.42 21.57
C VAL A 371 -18.30 29.04 20.38
N ALA A 372 -18.09 30.35 20.23
CA ALA A 372 -18.57 31.16 19.12
C ALA A 372 -17.90 30.73 17.81
N LEU A 373 -18.70 30.53 16.77
CA LEU A 373 -18.24 30.54 15.39
C LEU A 373 -17.98 31.99 14.98
N ASP A 374 -16.76 32.26 14.54
CA ASP A 374 -16.36 33.50 13.88
C ASP A 374 -16.35 33.24 12.36
N ASP A 375 -17.38 33.77 11.68
CA ASP A 375 -17.52 33.78 10.24
C ASP A 375 -16.75 34.99 9.66
N SER A 376 -15.61 34.74 9.02
CA SER A 376 -15.02 35.71 8.09
C SER A 376 -14.45 34.97 6.86
N VAL A 377 -15.32 34.75 5.88
CA VAL A 377 -14.94 34.33 4.53
C VAL A 377 -14.68 35.60 3.72
N ASP A 378 -13.40 35.90 3.49
CA ASP A 378 -12.98 36.91 2.53
C ASP A 378 -13.21 36.40 1.09
N GLU A 379 -14.09 37.10 0.35
CA GLU A 379 -14.26 36.92 -1.09
C GLU A 379 -13.01 37.36 -1.86
N PRO A 380 -12.42 36.51 -2.72
CA PRO A 380 -11.36 36.95 -3.63
C PRO A 380 -11.94 37.77 -4.78
N LYS A 381 -11.49 39.03 -4.89
CA LYS A 381 -11.72 39.92 -6.03
C LYS A 381 -11.23 39.30 -7.35
N PRO A 382 -11.98 39.44 -8.46
CA PRO A 382 -11.55 38.98 -9.77
C PRO A 382 -10.39 39.83 -10.31
N VAL A 383 -9.30 39.15 -10.67
CA VAL A 383 -8.15 39.73 -11.38
C VAL A 383 -8.54 39.95 -12.84
N LYS A 384 -8.37 41.19 -13.29
CA LYS A 384 -8.56 41.62 -14.69
C LYS A 384 -7.57 40.87 -15.60
N ALA A 385 -8.10 40.20 -16.62
CA ALA A 385 -7.33 39.73 -17.76
C ALA A 385 -6.80 40.95 -18.52
N SER A 386 -5.48 41.07 -18.63
CA SER A 386 -4.83 41.97 -19.58
C SER A 386 -4.70 41.23 -20.91
N GLU A 387 -5.44 41.71 -21.90
CA GLU A 387 -5.14 41.52 -23.32
C GLU A 387 -3.70 41.97 -23.58
N ALA A 388 -2.93 41.13 -24.25
CA ALA A 388 -1.71 41.54 -24.94
C ALA A 388 -1.87 41.12 -26.40
N GLU A 389 -2.04 42.14 -27.24
CA GLU A 389 -1.96 42.11 -28.69
C GLU A 389 -0.53 41.83 -29.17
N VAL A 390 -0.48 41.37 -30.43
CA VAL A 390 0.62 41.28 -31.41
C VAL A 390 1.30 39.92 -31.53
#